data_AF-A0A975EXS0-F1
#
_entry.id   AF-A0A975EXS0-F1
#
_cell.length_a   1.000
_cell.length_b   1.000
_cell.length_c   1.000
_cell.angle_alpha   90.00
_cell.angle_beta   90.00
_cell.angle_gamma   90.00
#
_symmetry.space_group_name_H-M   'P 1'
#
loop_
_entity.id
_entity.type
_entity.pdbx_description
1 polymer ?
#
loop_
_entity_poly.entity_id
_entity_poly.type
_entity_poly.pdbx_seq_one_letter_code
_entity_poly.pdbx_strand_id
1 'polypeptide(L)'
;MKKKYLLIVIIFSLIFINCKQNRELLFEKMISSASKRKEKIYLSFNDANQKSGNKYYDYIINSKGINLDYYYKWALTNQETNFVFELMNCELTTGDLALSILWDRFRFDDENMEGLFPIEIVDKYRKTGSNNLYKWVQEDINHRVYITNKTMEIILQKEGVNREININEIKKSIMKKYVKGRDYIITCEFLRWGPTVTGVSWPKYYLWINIFNPNSYELVAEGAIRVALIENEKESQKLDITDFIKFDDNKQNIQEFEKVFPHAIVEQIAYRNDIEY
;
A
#
# COMPACT_ATOMS: atom_id res chain seq x y z
N MET A 1 -14.14 -4.48 -43.13
CA MET A 1 -13.64 -3.40 -42.26
C MET A 1 -13.40 -3.76 -40.78
N LYS A 2 -13.98 -4.85 -40.21
CA LYS A 2 -13.85 -5.15 -38.76
C LYS A 2 -12.49 -5.73 -38.29
N LYS A 3 -11.68 -6.34 -39.17
CA LYS A 3 -10.42 -7.01 -38.78
C LYS A 3 -9.23 -6.07 -38.47
N LYS A 4 -9.18 -4.87 -39.07
CA LYS A 4 -8.07 -3.92 -38.85
C LYS A 4 -8.12 -3.25 -37.47
N TYR A 5 -9.32 -3.00 -36.94
CA TYR A 5 -9.49 -2.41 -35.60
C TYR A 5 -9.12 -3.38 -34.48
N LEU A 6 -9.36 -4.69 -34.65
CA LEU A 6 -8.99 -5.71 -33.66
C LEU A 6 -7.46 -5.81 -33.49
N LEU A 7 -6.71 -5.75 -34.60
CA LEU A 7 -5.24 -5.81 -34.57
C LEU A 7 -4.63 -4.58 -33.90
N ILE A 8 -5.20 -3.38 -34.14
CA ILE A 8 -4.73 -2.14 -33.53
C ILE A 8 -5.00 -2.16 -32.01
N VAL A 9 -6.16 -2.64 -31.56
CA VAL A 9 -6.47 -2.76 -30.13
C VAL A 9 -5.53 -3.76 -29.43
N ILE A 10 -5.17 -4.87 -30.09
CA ILE A 10 -4.22 -5.87 -29.54
C ILE A 10 -2.79 -5.30 -29.47
N ILE A 11 -2.35 -4.53 -30.46
CA ILE A 11 -1.03 -3.90 -30.44
C ILE A 11 -0.95 -2.84 -29.33
N PHE A 12 -2.01 -2.04 -29.14
CA PHE A 12 -2.05 -1.07 -28.05
C PHE A 12 -2.07 -1.73 -26.67
N SER A 13 -2.86 -2.79 -26.45
CA SER A 13 -2.88 -3.49 -25.16
C SER A 13 -1.51 -4.12 -24.84
N LEU A 14 -0.81 -4.68 -25.83
CA LEU A 14 0.55 -5.21 -25.65
C LEU A 14 1.58 -4.11 -25.32
N ILE A 15 1.46 -2.92 -25.91
CA ILE A 15 2.34 -1.77 -25.58
C ILE A 15 2.09 -1.28 -24.14
N PHE A 16 0.82 -1.21 -23.71
CA PHE A 16 0.48 -0.80 -22.34
C PHE A 16 0.95 -1.80 -21.28
N ILE A 17 0.85 -3.10 -21.56
CA ILE A 17 1.40 -4.16 -20.68
C ILE A 17 2.92 -4.06 -20.59
N ASN A 18 3.60 -3.86 -21.73
CA ASN A 18 5.06 -3.76 -21.78
C ASN A 18 5.59 -2.50 -21.04
N CYS A 19 4.86 -1.38 -21.09
CA CYS A 19 5.23 -0.17 -20.33
C CYS A 19 5.09 -0.35 -18.80
N LYS A 20 4.18 -1.19 -18.31
CA LYS A 20 4.01 -1.47 -16.87
C LYS A 20 5.15 -2.36 -16.36
N GLN A 21 5.43 -3.47 -17.03
CA GLN A 21 6.54 -4.38 -16.72
C GLN A 21 7.91 -3.69 -16.76
N ASN A 22 8.11 -2.76 -17.70
CA ASN A 22 9.40 -2.08 -17.83
C ASN A 22 9.73 -1.20 -16.61
N ARG A 23 8.74 -0.72 -15.84
CA ARG A 23 8.97 0.12 -14.64
C ARG A 23 9.33 -0.70 -13.40
N GLU A 24 8.72 -1.86 -13.22
CA GLU A 24 9.06 -2.83 -12.17
C GLU A 24 10.52 -3.26 -12.32
N LEU A 25 10.90 -3.57 -13.56
CA LEU A 25 12.29 -3.82 -13.95
C LEU A 25 13.24 -2.65 -13.62
N LEU A 26 12.79 -1.39 -13.53
CA LEU A 26 13.67 -0.28 -13.16
C LEU A 26 13.99 -0.28 -11.66
N PHE A 27 13.03 -0.62 -10.80
CA PHE A 27 13.28 -0.73 -9.37
C PHE A 27 14.27 -1.87 -9.10
N GLU A 28 14.03 -3.05 -9.68
CA GLU A 28 14.98 -4.18 -9.59
C GLU A 28 16.35 -3.85 -10.17
N LYS A 29 16.42 -3.11 -11.30
CA LYS A 29 17.69 -2.61 -11.85
C LYS A 29 18.36 -1.63 -10.89
N MET A 30 17.60 -0.77 -10.22
CA MET A 30 18.12 0.17 -9.23
C MET A 30 18.78 -0.61 -8.08
N ILE A 31 18.06 -1.57 -7.48
CA ILE A 31 18.57 -2.41 -6.38
C ILE A 31 19.77 -3.25 -6.82
N SER A 32 19.67 -3.96 -7.95
CA SER A 32 20.77 -4.82 -8.44
C SER A 32 22.01 -4.03 -8.92
N SER A 33 21.84 -2.80 -9.38
CA SER A 33 22.98 -1.93 -9.72
C SER A 33 23.72 -1.46 -8.48
N ALA A 34 23.00 -1.29 -7.36
CA ALA A 34 23.55 -0.89 -6.08
C ALA A 34 24.27 -2.05 -5.38
N SER A 35 23.70 -3.25 -5.38
CA SER A 35 24.32 -4.42 -4.73
C SER A 35 25.66 -4.83 -5.35
N LYS A 36 25.89 -4.49 -6.63
CA LYS A 36 27.18 -4.69 -7.31
C LYS A 36 28.27 -3.71 -6.87
N ARG A 37 27.90 -2.56 -6.30
CA ARG A 37 28.83 -1.55 -5.81
C ARG A 37 29.04 -1.76 -4.32
N LYS A 38 30.28 -1.80 -3.85
CA LYS A 38 30.55 -1.87 -2.39
C LYS A 38 30.38 -0.51 -1.70
N GLU A 39 30.15 0.54 -2.47
CA GLU A 39 30.05 1.92 -1.98
C GLU A 39 28.61 2.31 -1.68
N LYS A 40 28.45 3.20 -0.68
CA LYS A 40 27.16 3.81 -0.34
C LYS A 40 26.68 4.72 -1.48
N ILE A 41 25.41 4.62 -1.82
CA ILE A 41 24.73 5.45 -2.80
C ILE A 41 23.84 6.43 -2.04
N TYR A 42 24.24 7.69 -2.02
CA TYR A 42 23.49 8.73 -1.36
C TYR A 42 22.36 9.22 -2.25
N LEU A 43 21.14 9.18 -1.72
CA LEU A 43 19.98 9.85 -2.28
C LEU A 43 19.88 11.22 -1.62
N SER A 44 19.91 12.27 -2.43
CA SER A 44 19.81 13.67 -2.02
C SER A 44 18.61 14.29 -2.73
N PHE A 45 17.58 14.72 -2.02
CA PHE A 45 16.48 15.43 -2.66
C PHE A 45 16.79 16.92 -2.71
N ASN A 46 16.92 17.43 -3.93
CA ASN A 46 16.90 18.86 -4.16
C ASN A 46 15.48 19.26 -4.57
N ASP A 47 14.76 19.92 -3.65
CA ASP A 47 13.39 20.41 -3.84
C ASP A 47 13.24 21.27 -5.10
N ALA A 48 14.30 21.96 -5.53
CA ALA A 48 14.26 22.80 -6.71
C ALA A 48 14.15 22.02 -8.03
N ASN A 49 14.59 20.75 -8.08
CA ASN A 49 14.71 19.99 -9.32
C ASN A 49 14.16 18.56 -9.28
N GLN A 50 13.64 18.09 -8.14
CA GLN A 50 13.13 16.71 -7.96
C GLN A 50 14.11 15.63 -8.45
N LYS A 51 15.40 15.87 -8.22
CA LYS A 51 16.47 14.91 -8.51
C LYS A 51 17.01 14.38 -7.21
N SER A 52 16.99 13.06 -7.09
CA SER A 52 17.54 12.27 -5.98
C SER A 52 19.04 12.00 -6.14
N GLY A 53 19.61 12.27 -7.32
CA GLY A 53 20.96 11.83 -7.69
C GLY A 53 21.01 10.41 -8.26
N ASN A 54 19.89 9.67 -8.26
CA ASN A 54 19.77 8.36 -8.88
C ASN A 54 18.78 8.39 -10.07
N LYS A 55 19.30 8.12 -11.27
CA LYS A 55 18.50 8.14 -12.50
C LYS A 55 17.30 7.17 -12.51
N TYR A 56 17.40 6.03 -11.82
CA TYR A 56 16.31 5.05 -11.78
C TYR A 56 15.21 5.55 -10.85
N TYR A 57 15.59 6.00 -9.67
CA TYR A 57 14.67 6.63 -8.71
C TYR A 57 13.92 7.80 -9.36
N ASP A 58 14.65 8.75 -9.94
CA ASP A 58 14.10 9.94 -10.59
C ASP A 58 13.14 9.57 -11.73
N TYR A 59 13.47 8.55 -12.51
CA TYR A 59 12.59 8.10 -13.59
C TYR A 59 11.30 7.48 -13.05
N ILE A 60 11.38 6.67 -11.99
CA ILE A 60 10.23 6.01 -11.39
C ILE A 60 9.24 7.05 -10.86
N ILE A 61 9.70 7.99 -10.02
CA ILE A 61 8.83 9.01 -9.39
C ILE A 61 8.19 9.96 -10.42
N ASN A 62 8.88 10.22 -11.53
CA ASN A 62 8.39 11.11 -12.59
C ASN A 62 7.57 10.39 -13.67
N SER A 63 7.45 9.07 -13.63
CA SER A 63 6.73 8.30 -14.65
C SER A 63 5.22 8.54 -14.59
N LYS A 64 4.51 8.43 -15.73
CA LYS A 64 3.05 8.70 -15.81
C LYS A 64 2.16 7.74 -15.02
N GLY A 65 2.70 6.65 -14.49
CA GLY A 65 1.94 5.68 -13.72
C GLY A 65 2.87 4.74 -12.96
N ILE A 66 2.37 4.20 -11.86
CA ILE A 66 3.12 3.31 -10.97
C ILE A 66 2.23 2.11 -10.64
N ASN A 67 2.83 0.92 -10.52
CA ASN A 67 2.08 -0.25 -10.09
C ASN A 67 2.05 -0.28 -8.56
N LEU A 68 0.97 0.23 -7.93
CA LEU A 68 0.91 0.31 -6.48
C LEU A 68 1.08 -1.05 -5.80
N ASP A 69 0.47 -2.12 -6.31
CA ASP A 69 0.56 -3.46 -5.69
C ASP A 69 2.00 -3.98 -5.67
N TYR A 70 2.79 -3.66 -6.70
CA TYR A 70 4.21 -4.00 -6.77
C TYR A 70 5.02 -3.25 -5.71
N TYR A 71 4.83 -1.94 -5.59
CA TYR A 71 5.55 -1.14 -4.59
C TYR A 71 5.07 -1.41 -3.17
N TYR A 72 3.81 -1.77 -2.98
CA TYR A 72 3.27 -2.25 -1.71
C TYR A 72 4.03 -3.50 -1.24
N LYS A 73 4.18 -4.51 -2.11
CA LYS A 73 4.95 -5.71 -1.78
C LYS A 73 6.39 -5.38 -1.41
N TRP A 74 7.04 -4.53 -2.21
CA TRP A 74 8.40 -4.12 -1.89
C TRP A 74 8.47 -3.36 -0.56
N ALA A 75 7.50 -2.49 -0.25
CA ALA A 75 7.44 -1.74 1.01
C ALA A 75 7.40 -2.64 2.25
N LEU A 76 6.85 -3.85 2.14
CA LEU A 76 6.82 -4.86 3.18
C LEU A 76 8.16 -5.62 3.38
N THR A 77 9.11 -5.49 2.45
CA THR A 77 10.42 -6.17 2.55
C THR A 77 11.42 -5.40 3.40
N ASN A 78 12.41 -6.08 3.97
CA ASN A 78 13.45 -5.49 4.83
C ASN A 78 14.87 -5.87 4.38
N GLN A 79 15.08 -6.11 3.09
CA GLN A 79 16.41 -6.51 2.59
C GLN A 79 17.36 -5.30 2.61
N GLU A 80 18.56 -5.49 3.15
CA GLU A 80 19.59 -4.45 3.21
C GLU A 80 19.97 -3.96 1.80
N THR A 81 20.27 -2.67 1.69
CA THR A 81 20.78 -2.08 0.46
C THR A 81 21.93 -1.12 0.74
N ASN A 82 22.63 -0.71 -0.32
CA ASN A 82 23.71 0.28 -0.20
C ASN A 82 23.19 1.72 -0.33
N PHE A 83 21.87 1.94 -0.34
CA PHE A 83 21.30 3.28 -0.43
C PHE A 83 21.23 3.94 0.94
N VAL A 84 21.51 5.24 0.97
CA VAL A 84 21.47 6.08 2.18
C VAL A 84 20.79 7.39 1.85
N PHE A 85 19.88 7.87 2.71
CA PHE A 85 19.43 9.27 2.60
C PHE A 85 20.45 10.19 3.23
N GLU A 86 20.97 11.14 2.45
CA GLU A 86 22.08 12.01 2.86
C GLU A 86 21.80 12.76 4.17
N LEU A 87 20.61 13.35 4.31
CA LEU A 87 20.21 14.13 5.49
C LEU A 87 20.03 13.28 6.76
N MET A 88 19.77 11.98 6.59
CA MET A 88 19.54 11.07 7.72
C MET A 88 20.78 10.24 8.04
N ASN A 89 21.65 9.97 7.06
CA ASN A 89 22.73 8.99 7.18
C ASN A 89 22.19 7.63 7.68
N CYS A 90 20.97 7.27 7.26
CA CYS A 90 20.32 6.00 7.52
C CYS A 90 20.41 5.12 6.27
N GLU A 91 20.93 3.91 6.43
CA GLU A 91 20.87 2.90 5.38
C GLU A 91 19.42 2.48 5.17
N LEU A 92 19.05 2.36 3.90
CA LEU A 92 17.70 2.06 3.47
C LEU A 92 17.60 0.60 3.11
N THR A 93 16.53 -0.04 3.56
CA THR A 93 16.14 -1.34 3.04
C THR A 93 15.37 -1.19 1.73
N THR A 94 15.15 -2.31 1.04
CA THR A 94 14.29 -2.36 -0.14
C THR A 94 12.89 -1.81 0.13
N GLY A 95 12.32 -2.06 1.30
CA GLY A 95 11.02 -1.51 1.68
C GLY A 95 11.05 -0.03 1.96
N ASP A 96 12.13 0.49 2.54
CA ASP A 96 12.27 1.93 2.77
C ASP A 96 12.38 2.68 1.46
N LEU A 97 13.11 2.15 0.48
CA LEU A 97 13.17 2.70 -0.87
C LEU A 97 11.82 2.70 -1.56
N ALA A 98 11.04 1.62 -1.44
CA ALA A 98 9.71 1.54 -2.02
C ALA A 98 8.73 2.55 -1.39
N LEU A 99 8.75 2.68 -0.05
CA LEU A 99 7.98 3.70 0.66
C LEU A 99 8.37 5.11 0.21
N SER A 100 9.66 5.40 0.11
CA SER A 100 10.17 6.70 -0.32
C SER A 100 9.71 7.05 -1.74
N ILE A 101 9.79 6.07 -2.66
CA ILE A 101 9.29 6.24 -4.03
C ILE A 101 7.80 6.58 -4.03
N LEU A 102 7.00 5.88 -3.21
CA LEU A 102 5.58 6.16 -3.08
C LEU A 102 5.34 7.56 -2.52
N TRP A 103 6.01 7.93 -1.43
CA TRP A 103 5.85 9.23 -0.79
C TRP A 103 6.21 10.38 -1.75
N ASP A 104 7.33 10.30 -2.46
CA ASP A 104 7.73 11.33 -3.42
C ASP A 104 6.81 11.37 -4.63
N ARG A 105 6.43 10.19 -5.16
CA ARG A 105 5.54 10.06 -6.32
C ARG A 105 4.19 10.73 -6.06
N PHE A 106 3.63 10.54 -4.86
CA PHE A 106 2.34 11.09 -4.44
C PHE A 106 2.48 12.39 -3.62
N ARG A 107 3.69 12.98 -3.62
CA ARG A 107 4.02 14.27 -3.01
C ARG A 107 3.51 14.35 -1.57
N PHE A 108 3.98 13.45 -0.73
CA PHE A 108 3.69 13.50 0.70
C PHE A 108 4.31 14.77 1.28
N ASP A 109 3.48 15.58 1.92
CA ASP A 109 3.89 16.77 2.65
C ASP A 109 4.03 16.45 4.15
N ASP A 110 4.38 17.46 4.95
CA ASP A 110 4.54 17.30 6.40
C ASP A 110 3.27 16.77 7.07
N GLU A 111 2.08 17.25 6.66
CA GLU A 111 0.81 16.76 7.21
C GLU A 111 0.59 15.27 6.90
N ASN A 112 0.93 14.83 5.69
CA ASN A 112 0.86 13.42 5.33
C ASN A 112 1.85 12.60 6.15
N MET A 113 3.08 13.07 6.31
CA MET A 113 4.10 12.41 7.10
C MET A 113 3.70 12.31 8.57
N GLU A 114 3.11 13.37 9.14
CA GLU A 114 2.59 13.34 10.52
C GLU A 114 1.42 12.37 10.69
N GLY A 115 0.59 12.20 9.66
CA GLY A 115 -0.51 11.22 9.66
C GLY A 115 -0.07 9.76 9.51
N LEU A 116 1.17 9.51 9.06
CA LEU A 116 1.72 8.15 8.91
C LEU A 116 2.16 7.57 10.24
N PHE A 117 2.87 8.36 11.05
CA PHE A 117 3.57 7.85 12.23
C PHE A 117 2.77 8.08 13.52
N PRO A 118 3.03 7.27 14.56
CA PRO A 118 2.56 7.57 15.92
C PRO A 118 2.96 8.98 16.36
N ILE A 119 2.11 9.65 17.14
CA ILE A 119 2.36 11.03 17.59
C ILE A 119 3.66 11.14 18.39
N GLU A 120 4.00 10.11 19.16
CA GLU A 120 5.23 10.05 19.94
C GLU A 120 6.48 10.02 19.05
N ILE A 121 6.38 9.33 17.90
CA ILE A 121 7.45 9.22 16.92
C ILE A 121 7.59 10.53 16.14
N VAL A 122 6.47 11.16 15.76
CA VAL A 122 6.44 12.49 15.13
C VAL A 122 7.06 13.53 16.06
N ASP A 123 6.68 13.57 17.32
CA ASP A 123 7.20 14.52 18.30
C ASP A 123 8.70 14.33 18.54
N LYS A 124 9.16 13.08 18.56
CA LYS A 124 10.59 12.79 18.65
C LYS A 124 11.33 13.29 17.41
N TYR A 125 10.78 13.06 16.21
CA TYR A 125 11.34 13.56 14.96
C TYR A 125 11.46 15.08 14.93
N ARG A 126 10.38 15.80 15.30
CA ARG A 126 10.37 17.28 15.38
C ARG A 126 11.44 17.84 16.33
N LYS A 127 11.68 17.15 17.46
CA LYS A 127 12.67 17.59 18.47
C LYS A 127 14.11 17.35 18.06
N THR A 128 14.40 16.24 17.37
CA THR A 128 15.79 15.82 17.11
C THR A 128 16.23 15.97 15.66
N GLY A 129 15.34 16.32 14.74
CA GLY A 129 15.65 16.67 13.35
C GLY A 129 16.28 15.56 12.49
N SER A 130 16.43 14.34 13.00
CA SER A 130 17.12 13.25 12.28
C SER A 130 16.78 11.86 12.83
N ASN A 131 16.74 10.90 11.89
CA ASN A 131 16.86 9.44 12.01
C ASN A 131 15.75 8.59 12.62
N ASN A 132 14.75 9.15 13.29
CA ASN A 132 13.83 8.28 14.04
C ASN A 132 12.76 7.57 13.20
N LEU A 133 12.36 8.12 12.04
CA LEU A 133 11.24 7.56 11.29
C LEU A 133 11.60 6.19 10.70
N TYR A 134 12.60 6.12 9.80
CA TYR A 134 13.01 4.83 9.21
C TYR A 134 13.57 3.86 10.24
N LYS A 135 14.26 4.33 11.29
CA LYS A 135 14.70 3.45 12.38
C LYS A 135 13.49 2.78 13.04
N TRP A 136 12.45 3.54 13.37
CA TRP A 136 11.22 2.96 13.92
C TRP A 136 10.56 1.97 12.95
N VAL A 137 10.52 2.28 11.64
CA VAL A 137 10.02 1.34 10.61
C VAL A 137 10.83 0.04 10.56
N GLN A 138 12.16 0.14 10.69
CA GLN A 138 13.08 -0.99 10.61
C GLN A 138 13.17 -1.79 11.92
N GLU A 139 12.78 -1.22 13.06
CA GLU A 139 12.86 -1.83 14.39
C GLU A 139 11.95 -3.07 14.53
N ASP A 140 10.77 -3.07 13.91
CA ASP A 140 9.81 -4.16 13.99
C ASP A 140 9.04 -4.32 12.66
N ILE A 141 8.82 -5.56 12.23
CA ILE A 141 8.06 -5.85 11.01
C ILE A 141 6.62 -5.32 11.06
N ASN A 142 6.00 -5.27 12.23
CA ASN A 142 4.66 -4.73 12.42
C ASN A 142 4.63 -3.21 12.21
N HIS A 143 5.69 -2.49 12.59
CA HIS A 143 5.81 -1.06 12.28
C HIS A 143 5.87 -0.84 10.77
N ARG A 144 6.59 -1.71 10.04
CA ARG A 144 6.64 -1.67 8.57
C ARG A 144 5.28 -1.95 7.93
N VAL A 145 4.56 -2.99 8.39
CA VAL A 145 3.20 -3.28 7.91
C VAL A 145 2.28 -2.09 8.18
N TYR A 146 2.35 -1.52 9.38
CA TYR A 146 1.56 -0.35 9.79
C TYR A 146 1.79 0.85 8.86
N ILE A 147 3.05 1.26 8.65
CA ILE A 147 3.38 2.41 7.78
C ILE A 147 3.04 2.16 6.33
N THR A 148 3.26 0.93 5.86
CA THR A 148 2.92 0.55 4.49
C THR A 148 1.42 0.69 4.25
N ASN A 149 0.59 0.14 5.15
CA ASN A 149 -0.86 0.25 5.03
C ASN A 149 -1.34 1.71 5.15
N LYS A 150 -0.80 2.49 6.09
CA LYS A 150 -1.11 3.91 6.23
C LYS A 150 -0.75 4.72 4.99
N THR A 151 0.39 4.41 4.38
CA THR A 151 0.82 5.01 3.11
C THR A 151 -0.21 4.72 2.01
N MET A 152 -0.67 3.48 1.90
CA MET A 152 -1.70 3.11 0.92
C MET A 152 -3.03 3.81 1.16
N GLU A 153 -3.47 3.94 2.42
CA GLU A 153 -4.69 4.68 2.75
C GLU A 153 -4.64 6.13 2.25
N ILE A 154 -3.53 6.83 2.53
CA ILE A 154 -3.34 8.23 2.11
C ILE A 154 -3.28 8.34 0.58
N ILE A 155 -2.56 7.44 -0.10
CA ILE A 155 -2.47 7.44 -1.57
C ILE A 155 -3.85 7.25 -2.20
N LEU A 156 -4.63 6.28 -1.70
CA LEU A 156 -5.98 6.03 -2.22
C LEU A 156 -6.91 7.24 -2.03
N GLN A 157 -6.78 7.94 -0.90
CA GLN A 157 -7.50 9.20 -0.65
C GLN A 157 -7.09 10.28 -1.66
N LYS A 158 -5.78 10.49 -1.87
CA LYS A 158 -5.25 11.49 -2.83
C LYS A 158 -5.70 11.23 -4.26
N GLU A 159 -5.63 9.97 -4.70
CA GLU A 159 -6.06 9.56 -6.04
C GLU A 159 -7.59 9.57 -6.18
N GLY A 160 -8.32 9.74 -5.06
CA GLY A 160 -9.77 9.73 -5.03
C GLY A 160 -10.33 8.39 -5.52
N VAL A 161 -9.69 7.30 -5.13
CA VAL A 161 -10.15 5.94 -5.41
C VAL A 161 -11.23 5.60 -4.40
N ASN A 162 -12.33 4.98 -4.85
CA ASN A 162 -13.45 4.57 -3.99
C ASN A 162 -14.07 5.73 -3.18
N ARG A 163 -14.21 6.94 -3.76
CA ARG A 163 -14.82 8.12 -3.10
C ARG A 163 -16.20 7.88 -2.48
N GLU A 164 -16.90 6.86 -2.97
CA GLU A 164 -18.20 6.42 -2.47
C GLU A 164 -18.13 5.75 -1.09
N ILE A 165 -16.93 5.45 -0.58
CA ILE A 165 -16.74 4.83 0.72
C ILE A 165 -15.85 5.69 1.61
N ASN A 166 -16.34 5.93 2.82
CA ASN A 166 -15.56 6.51 3.90
C ASN A 166 -14.83 5.41 4.71
N ILE A 167 -13.50 5.34 4.58
CA ILE A 167 -12.66 4.41 5.33
C ILE A 167 -12.88 4.53 6.85
N ASN A 168 -13.11 5.73 7.37
CA ASN A 168 -13.33 5.92 8.81
C ASN A 168 -14.64 5.27 9.28
N GLU A 169 -15.68 5.28 8.44
CA GLU A 169 -16.94 4.57 8.75
C GLU A 169 -16.78 3.05 8.69
N ILE A 170 -15.93 2.54 7.79
CA ILE A 170 -15.53 1.13 7.79
C ILE A 170 -14.82 0.80 9.10
N LYS A 171 -13.82 1.59 9.49
CA LYS A 171 -13.05 1.37 10.73
C LYS A 171 -13.96 1.39 11.96
N LYS A 172 -14.90 2.34 12.06
CA LYS A 172 -15.93 2.36 13.12
C LYS A 172 -16.79 1.09 13.12
N SER A 173 -17.19 0.62 11.95
CA SER A 173 -18.00 -0.60 11.81
C SER A 173 -17.24 -1.85 12.21
N ILE A 174 -15.96 -1.97 11.84
CA ILE A 174 -15.06 -3.04 12.31
C ILE A 174 -14.91 -2.95 13.82
N MET A 175 -14.69 -1.73 14.35
CA MET A 175 -14.52 -1.46 15.78
C MET A 175 -15.69 -2.00 16.60
N LYS A 176 -16.90 -1.69 16.13
CA LYS A 176 -18.16 -2.13 16.74
C LYS A 176 -18.37 -3.64 16.62
N LYS A 177 -18.16 -4.22 15.42
CA LYS A 177 -18.56 -5.60 15.12
C LYS A 177 -17.56 -6.65 15.60
N TYR A 178 -16.26 -6.38 15.50
CA TYR A 178 -15.23 -7.42 15.69
C TYR A 178 -14.34 -7.20 16.90
N VAL A 179 -14.14 -5.96 17.36
CA VAL A 179 -13.26 -5.67 18.50
C VAL A 179 -14.00 -5.10 19.73
N LYS A 180 -15.34 -5.09 19.68
CA LYS A 180 -16.24 -4.75 20.80
C LYS A 180 -15.95 -3.38 21.44
N GLY A 181 -15.54 -2.40 20.64
CA GLY A 181 -15.31 -1.03 21.09
C GLY A 181 -14.05 -0.82 21.94
N ARG A 182 -13.12 -1.79 21.98
CA ARG A 182 -11.78 -1.57 22.53
C ARG A 182 -10.96 -0.68 21.59
N ASP A 183 -10.11 0.18 22.15
CA ASP A 183 -9.23 1.01 21.34
C ASP A 183 -8.20 0.14 20.62
N TYR A 184 -8.39 -0.01 19.31
CA TYR A 184 -7.44 -0.67 18.42
C TYR A 184 -7.14 0.26 17.25
N ILE A 185 -5.94 0.12 16.68
CA ILE A 185 -5.62 0.81 15.43
C ILE A 185 -5.98 -0.13 14.29
N ILE A 186 -6.83 0.34 13.39
CA ILE A 186 -7.23 -0.41 12.21
C ILE A 186 -6.61 0.27 10.99
N THR A 187 -5.89 -0.51 10.19
CA THR A 187 -5.49 -0.09 8.85
C THR A 187 -6.24 -0.92 7.81
N CYS A 188 -6.49 -0.33 6.66
CA CYS A 188 -7.27 -0.90 5.57
C CYS A 188 -6.51 -0.77 4.24
N GLU A 189 -6.45 -1.86 3.50
CA GLU A 189 -5.91 -1.93 2.14
C GLU A 189 -7.04 -2.40 1.23
N PHE A 190 -7.34 -1.68 0.14
CA PHE A 190 -8.33 -2.16 -0.82
C PHE A 190 -7.74 -3.27 -1.68
N LEU A 191 -8.38 -4.43 -1.68
CA LEU A 191 -8.03 -5.57 -2.53
C LEU A 191 -8.48 -5.37 -3.98
N ARG A 192 -9.18 -4.26 -4.27
CA ARG A 192 -9.61 -3.87 -5.61
C ARG A 192 -9.84 -2.37 -5.73
N TRP A 193 -9.45 -1.84 -6.89
CA TRP A 193 -9.71 -0.47 -7.30
C TRP A 193 -11.11 -0.34 -7.89
N GLY A 194 -12.09 -0.10 -7.02
CA GLY A 194 -13.48 0.05 -7.39
C GLY A 194 -14.38 -1.04 -6.79
N PRO A 195 -15.70 -0.76 -6.71
CA PRO A 195 -16.66 -1.77 -6.31
C PRO A 195 -16.83 -2.85 -7.37
N THR A 196 -17.26 -4.03 -6.92
CA THR A 196 -17.93 -5.00 -7.78
C THR A 196 -19.43 -4.73 -7.72
N VAL A 197 -20.04 -4.51 -8.90
CA VAL A 197 -21.49 -4.40 -9.07
C VAL A 197 -21.95 -5.56 -9.96
N THR A 198 -22.84 -6.40 -9.45
CA THR A 198 -23.47 -7.48 -10.22
C THR A 198 -24.98 -7.25 -10.26
N GLY A 199 -25.51 -6.86 -11.42
CA GLY A 199 -26.93 -6.58 -11.62
C GLY A 199 -27.45 -5.44 -10.74
N VAL A 200 -28.60 -5.67 -10.10
CA VAL A 200 -29.28 -4.72 -9.17
C VAL A 200 -28.78 -4.81 -7.72
N SER A 201 -27.64 -5.47 -7.47
CA SER A 201 -27.11 -5.59 -6.11
C SER A 201 -26.30 -4.37 -5.68
N TRP A 202 -26.27 -4.13 -4.37
CA TRP A 202 -25.44 -3.09 -3.76
C TRP A 202 -23.97 -3.22 -4.17
N PRO A 203 -23.26 -2.09 -4.39
CA PRO A 203 -21.82 -2.08 -4.62
C PRO A 203 -21.07 -2.79 -3.49
N LYS A 204 -20.14 -3.68 -3.86
CA LYS A 204 -19.32 -4.44 -2.90
C LYS A 204 -17.86 -4.07 -3.03
N TYR A 205 -17.23 -3.80 -1.90
CA TYR A 205 -15.82 -3.49 -1.79
C TYR A 205 -15.14 -4.56 -0.94
N TYR A 206 -13.86 -4.75 -1.21
CA TYR A 206 -13.06 -5.80 -0.61
C TYR A 206 -11.81 -5.16 -0.04
N LEU A 207 -11.58 -5.37 1.24
CA LEU A 207 -10.44 -4.78 1.93
C LEU A 207 -9.71 -5.85 2.73
N TRP A 208 -8.39 -5.78 2.73
CA TRP A 208 -7.58 -6.38 3.78
C TRP A 208 -7.55 -5.42 4.97
N ILE A 209 -7.65 -5.96 6.17
CA ILE A 209 -7.56 -5.18 7.39
C ILE A 209 -6.48 -5.74 8.28
N ASN A 210 -5.75 -4.84 8.95
CA ASN A 210 -4.84 -5.18 10.03
C ASN A 210 -5.29 -4.44 11.28
N ILE A 211 -5.31 -5.15 12.40
CA ILE A 211 -5.75 -4.65 13.70
C ILE A 211 -4.53 -4.70 14.61
N PHE A 212 -4.11 -3.53 15.10
CA PHE A 212 -2.93 -3.38 15.94
C PHE A 212 -3.29 -2.93 17.34
N ASN A 213 -2.53 -3.41 18.31
CA ASN A 213 -2.54 -2.86 19.66
C ASN A 213 -2.08 -1.40 19.61
N PRO A 214 -2.83 -0.43 20.17
CA PRO A 214 -2.49 0.98 20.06
C PRO A 214 -1.21 1.38 20.81
N ASN A 215 -0.81 0.59 21.81
CA ASN A 215 0.35 0.89 22.65
C ASN A 215 1.62 0.18 22.15
N SER A 216 1.51 -1.08 21.74
CA SER A 216 2.66 -1.88 21.31
C SER A 216 2.84 -1.93 19.79
N TYR A 217 1.84 -1.53 19.00
CA TYR A 217 1.80 -1.72 17.55
C TYR A 217 1.94 -3.18 17.10
N GLU A 218 1.77 -4.14 18.01
CA GLU A 218 1.72 -5.56 17.67
C GLU A 218 0.45 -5.86 16.87
N LEU A 219 0.60 -6.69 15.83
CA LEU A 219 -0.51 -7.17 15.03
C LEU A 219 -1.35 -8.18 15.84
N VAL A 220 -2.60 -7.83 16.10
CA VAL A 220 -3.56 -8.62 16.89
C VAL A 220 -4.39 -9.55 16.00
N ALA A 221 -4.75 -9.07 14.82
CA ALA A 221 -5.46 -9.83 13.82
C ALA A 221 -5.31 -9.17 12.45
N GLU A 222 -5.36 -9.98 11.40
CA GLU A 222 -5.54 -9.50 10.05
C GLU A 222 -6.53 -10.37 9.27
N GLY A 223 -6.94 -9.93 8.09
CA GLY A 223 -7.80 -10.72 7.22
C GLY A 223 -8.59 -9.89 6.21
N ALA A 224 -9.41 -10.56 5.42
CA ALA A 224 -10.20 -9.92 4.37
C ALA A 224 -11.64 -9.66 4.82
N ILE A 225 -12.16 -8.48 4.49
CA ILE A 225 -13.57 -8.11 4.68
C ILE A 225 -14.26 -7.83 3.35
N ARG A 226 -15.56 -8.16 3.31
CA ARG A 226 -16.48 -7.75 2.24
C ARG A 226 -17.44 -6.69 2.78
N VAL A 227 -17.41 -5.51 2.19
CA VAL A 227 -18.24 -4.36 2.56
C VAL A 227 -19.28 -4.10 1.49
N ALA A 228 -20.56 -4.06 1.87
CA ALA A 228 -21.65 -3.65 0.99
C ALA A 228 -22.06 -2.21 1.30
N LEU A 229 -22.16 -1.38 0.27
CA LEU A 229 -22.70 -0.02 0.38
C LEU A 229 -24.23 -0.10 0.22
N ILE A 230 -24.94 -0.23 1.35
CA ILE A 230 -26.40 -0.42 1.42
C ILE A 230 -27.14 0.87 1.06
N GLU A 231 -26.59 2.01 1.39
CA GLU A 231 -27.18 3.31 1.09
C GLU A 231 -26.06 4.26 0.67
N ASN A 232 -26.25 4.89 -0.48
CA ASN A 232 -25.28 5.81 -1.08
C ASN A 232 -25.95 7.17 -1.33
N GLU A 233 -26.61 7.71 -0.32
CA GLU A 233 -26.99 9.12 -0.32
C GLU A 233 -25.84 9.94 0.26
N LYS A 234 -25.62 11.15 -0.28
CA LYS A 234 -24.50 12.03 0.10
C LYS A 234 -24.47 12.37 1.60
N GLU A 235 -25.60 12.20 2.28
CA GLU A 235 -25.79 12.54 3.70
C GLU A 235 -25.95 11.30 4.61
N SER A 236 -26.14 10.10 4.05
CA SER A 236 -26.34 8.84 4.80
C SER A 236 -25.66 7.65 4.09
N GLN A 237 -24.32 7.64 4.07
CA GLN A 237 -23.60 6.43 3.65
C GLN A 237 -23.80 5.32 4.69
N LYS A 238 -24.66 4.36 4.37
CA LYS A 238 -24.84 3.17 5.19
C LYS A 238 -24.07 2.02 4.57
N LEU A 239 -23.06 1.55 5.29
CA LEU A 239 -22.30 0.37 4.91
C LEU A 239 -22.55 -0.76 5.90
N ASP A 240 -22.40 -1.99 5.42
CA ASP A 240 -22.37 -3.18 6.25
C ASP A 240 -21.20 -4.08 5.87
N ILE A 241 -20.57 -4.64 6.89
CA ILE A 241 -19.52 -5.64 6.70
C ILE A 241 -20.22 -6.98 6.62
N THR A 242 -20.47 -7.43 5.39
CA THR A 242 -21.20 -8.68 5.15
C THR A 242 -20.40 -9.90 5.60
N ASP A 243 -19.07 -9.87 5.49
CA ASP A 243 -18.21 -11.00 5.80
C ASP A 243 -16.85 -10.52 6.30
N PHE A 244 -16.25 -11.29 7.20
CA PHE A 244 -14.86 -11.15 7.63
C PHE A 244 -14.24 -12.54 7.74
N ILE A 245 -13.19 -12.78 6.97
CA ILE A 245 -12.37 -13.99 7.05
C ILE A 245 -11.03 -13.57 7.65
N LYS A 246 -10.80 -13.94 8.92
CA LYS A 246 -9.53 -13.70 9.62
C LYS A 246 -8.43 -14.52 8.95
N PHE A 247 -7.29 -13.91 8.65
CA PHE A 247 -6.08 -14.61 8.23
C PHE A 247 -5.40 -15.32 9.40
N ASP A 248 -5.06 -16.60 9.22
CA ASP A 248 -4.25 -17.36 10.15
C ASP A 248 -3.16 -18.08 9.34
N ASP A 249 -1.94 -17.51 9.39
CA ASP A 249 -0.72 -17.87 8.65
C ASP A 249 -0.47 -19.38 8.52
N ASN A 250 -1.03 -20.18 9.43
CA ASN A 250 -0.66 -21.57 9.63
C ASN A 250 -1.57 -22.60 8.98
N LYS A 251 -2.70 -22.23 8.36
CA LYS A 251 -3.68 -23.25 7.90
C LYS A 251 -4.77 -22.81 6.95
N GLN A 252 -4.80 -21.54 6.54
CA GLN A 252 -6.01 -21.07 5.88
C GLN A 252 -6.09 -21.52 4.43
N ASN A 253 -7.02 -22.44 4.23
CA ASN A 253 -7.34 -22.99 2.94
C ASN A 253 -7.93 -21.85 2.11
N ILE A 254 -7.27 -21.47 1.01
CA ILE A 254 -7.73 -20.43 0.07
C ILE A 254 -9.21 -20.61 -0.30
N GLN A 255 -9.71 -21.84 -0.24
CA GLN A 255 -11.09 -22.27 -0.34
C GLN A 255 -12.08 -21.51 0.58
N GLU A 256 -11.67 -21.06 1.76
CA GLU A 256 -12.53 -20.22 2.62
C GLU A 256 -12.75 -18.84 2.00
N PHE A 257 -11.70 -18.26 1.42
CA PHE A 257 -11.81 -17.00 0.69
C PHE A 257 -12.65 -17.19 -0.58
N GLU A 258 -12.49 -18.29 -1.32
CA GLU A 258 -13.27 -18.58 -2.53
C GLU A 258 -14.78 -18.67 -2.31
N LYS A 259 -15.23 -19.01 -1.10
CA LYS A 259 -16.66 -19.06 -0.74
C LYS A 259 -17.29 -17.68 -0.66
N VAL A 260 -16.52 -16.65 -0.33
CA VAL A 260 -17.01 -15.31 0.00
C VAL A 260 -16.62 -14.29 -1.06
N PHE A 261 -15.41 -14.43 -1.60
CA PHE A 261 -14.74 -13.45 -2.43
C PHE A 261 -14.72 -13.89 -3.90
N PRO A 262 -14.92 -12.96 -4.85
CA PRO A 262 -14.70 -13.25 -6.26
C PRO A 262 -13.29 -13.74 -6.52
N HIS A 263 -13.11 -14.59 -7.53
CA HIS A 263 -11.80 -15.18 -7.89
C HIS A 263 -10.67 -14.15 -7.99
N ALA A 264 -10.88 -13.01 -8.66
CA ALA A 264 -9.87 -11.95 -8.78
C ALA A 264 -9.44 -11.34 -7.42
N ILE A 265 -10.32 -11.35 -6.41
CA ILE A 265 -9.98 -10.91 -5.06
C ILE A 265 -9.17 -11.99 -4.33
N VAL A 266 -9.50 -13.26 -4.56
CA VAL A 266 -8.75 -14.39 -4.01
C VAL A 266 -7.34 -14.43 -4.60
N GLU A 267 -7.18 -14.21 -5.90
CA GLU A 267 -5.86 -14.04 -6.55
C GLU A 267 -5.06 -12.92 -5.88
N GLN A 268 -5.70 -11.79 -5.59
CA GLN A 268 -5.04 -10.67 -4.93
C GLN A 268 -4.64 -11.02 -3.49
N ILE A 269 -5.48 -11.73 -2.74
CA ILE A 269 -5.18 -12.20 -1.39
C ILE A 269 -4.01 -13.19 -1.42
N ALA A 270 -4.00 -14.13 -2.35
CA ALA A 270 -2.93 -15.09 -2.52
C ALA A 270 -1.61 -14.39 -2.89
N TYR A 271 -1.66 -13.48 -3.88
CA TYR A 271 -0.54 -12.66 -4.27
C TYR A 271 0.00 -11.88 -3.06
N ARG A 272 -0.86 -11.17 -2.33
CA ARG A 272 -0.46 -10.36 -1.16
C ARG A 272 0.31 -11.20 -0.11
N ASN A 273 -0.16 -12.40 0.17
CA ASN A 273 0.35 -13.24 1.26
C ASN A 273 1.37 -14.30 0.81
N ASP A 274 1.87 -14.20 -0.42
CA ASP A 274 2.83 -15.15 -1.03
C ASP A 274 2.35 -16.61 -0.98
N ILE A 275 1.05 -16.81 -1.22
CA ILE A 275 0.40 -18.12 -1.31
C ILE A 275 0.32 -18.53 -2.78
N GLU A 276 0.68 -19.79 -3.07
CA GLU A 276 0.51 -20.36 -4.41
C GLU A 276 -0.99 -20.54 -4.72
N TYR A 277 -1.47 -19.93 -5.81
CA TYR A 277 -2.87 -19.94 -6.26
C TYR A 277 -2.98 -20.07 -7.77
#